data_AF-A0A3D3UR70-F1
#
_entry.id   AF-A0A3D3UR70-F1
#
_cell.length_a   1.000
_cell.length_b   1.000
_cell.length_c   1.000
_cell.angle_alpha   90.00
_cell.angle_beta   90.00
_cell.angle_gamma   90.00
#
_symmetry.space_group_name_H-M   'P 1'
#
loop_
_entity.id
_entity.type
_entity.pdbx_description
1 polymer ?
#
loop_
_entity_poly.entity_id
_entity_poly.type
_entity_poly.pdbx_seq_one_letter_code
_entity_poly.pdbx_strand_id
1 'polypeptide(L)'
;MFLRWGNPKGAKMRNKNGVTLVELLIVVLILGALAAIAIPRLTQSADTAKKNACATNIDIINSQIELYAAENDNIYPANLEVITNSTTYFPDGPPQCPVTDANYPDVLVNNRVDRSAHNHP
;
A
#
# COMPACT_ATOMS: atom_id res chain seq x y z
N MET A 1 49.33 32.34 53.22
CA MET A 1 49.33 31.18 52.30
C MET A 1 48.29 31.44 51.23
N PHE A 2 48.72 31.99 50.09
CA PHE A 2 47.86 32.49 49.02
C PHE A 2 47.45 31.35 48.07
N LEU A 3 46.14 31.23 47.80
CA LEU A 3 45.58 30.25 46.87
C LEU A 3 45.91 30.67 45.43
N ARG A 4 46.72 29.86 44.73
CA ARG A 4 46.97 30.02 43.30
C ARG A 4 45.83 29.38 42.51
N TRP A 5 44.92 30.21 41.99
CA TRP A 5 43.89 29.81 41.02
C TRP A 5 44.58 29.46 39.68
N GLY A 6 44.41 28.22 39.21
CA GLY A 6 44.88 27.73 37.92
C GLY A 6 43.90 28.01 36.78
N ASN A 7 44.44 28.68 35.75
CA ASN A 7 43.82 29.15 34.51
C ASN A 7 42.99 28.10 33.73
N PRO A 8 41.70 28.32 33.43
CA PRO A 8 40.95 27.45 32.52
C PRO A 8 41.46 27.63 31.08
N LYS A 9 42.01 26.56 30.49
CA LYS A 9 42.42 26.55 29.08
C LYS A 9 41.21 26.88 28.20
N GLY A 10 41.38 27.89 27.35
CA GLY A 10 40.34 28.49 26.52
C GLY A 10 39.48 27.46 25.80
N ALA A 11 38.17 27.55 26.02
CA ALA A 11 37.18 26.84 25.22
C ALA A 11 37.34 27.26 23.76
N LYS A 12 37.70 26.30 22.90
CA LYS A 12 37.79 26.49 21.45
C LYS A 12 36.41 26.94 20.96
N MET A 13 36.28 28.23 20.59
CA MET A 13 35.07 28.78 19.99
C MET A 13 34.74 27.96 18.74
N ARG A 14 33.72 27.08 18.84
CA ARG A 14 33.20 26.35 17.69
C ARG A 14 32.63 27.39 16.74
N ASN A 15 33.21 27.50 15.54
CA ASN A 15 32.69 28.36 14.49
C ASN A 15 31.26 27.90 14.17
N LYS A 16 30.27 28.75 14.49
CA LYS A 16 28.86 28.47 14.21
C LYS A 16 28.61 28.85 12.76
N ASN A 17 28.84 27.90 11.85
CA ASN A 17 28.42 28.05 10.46
C ASN A 17 26.88 27.97 10.43
N GLY A 18 26.22 29.10 10.14
CA GLY A 18 24.78 29.17 9.96
C GLY A 18 24.42 28.93 8.49
N VAL A 19 23.36 28.16 8.24
CA VAL A 19 22.75 28.05 6.91
C VAL A 19 22.16 29.41 6.54
N THR A 20 22.43 29.90 5.35
CA THR A 20 21.87 31.20 4.91
C THR A 20 20.38 31.03 4.56
N LEU A 21 19.57 32.08 4.77
CA LEU A 21 18.16 32.07 4.38
C LEU A 21 17.99 31.78 2.88
N VAL A 22 18.89 32.31 2.05
CA VAL A 22 18.88 32.12 0.59
C VAL A 22 19.19 30.67 0.20
N GLU A 23 20.10 30.03 0.91
CA GLU A 23 20.49 28.64 0.67
C GLU A 23 19.35 27.67 1.02
N LEU A 24 18.59 27.95 2.08
CA LEU A 24 17.39 27.17 2.38
C LEU A 24 16.27 27.45 1.36
N LEU A 25 16.14 28.69 0.88
CA LEU A 25 15.13 29.10 -0.09
C LEU A 25 15.30 28.37 -1.43
N ILE A 26 16.51 28.33 -2.00
CA ILE A 26 16.74 27.65 -3.27
C ILE A 26 16.51 26.14 -3.17
N VAL A 27 16.82 25.53 -2.02
CA VAL A 27 16.60 24.09 -1.78
C VAL A 27 15.11 23.76 -1.79
N VAL A 28 14.28 24.49 -1.03
CA VAL A 28 12.84 24.22 -1.02
C VAL A 28 12.17 24.55 -2.36
N LEU A 29 12.72 25.50 -3.11
CA LEU A 29 12.27 25.81 -4.48
C LEU A 29 12.51 24.63 -5.43
N ILE A 30 13.71 24.03 -5.39
CA ILE A 30 14.02 22.84 -6.22
C ILE A 30 13.20 21.63 -5.76
N LEU A 31 13.08 21.40 -4.45
CA LEU A 31 12.25 20.31 -3.91
C LEU A 31 10.77 20.47 -4.29
N GLY A 32 10.25 21.70 -4.27
CA GLY A 32 8.88 22.00 -4.70
C GLY A 32 8.65 21.72 -6.19
N ALA A 33 9.61 22.11 -7.06
CA ALA A 33 9.53 21.82 -8.48
C ALA A 33 9.55 20.31 -8.78
N LEU A 34 10.39 19.55 -8.10
CA LEU A 34 10.43 18.09 -8.23
C LEU A 34 9.15 17.42 -7.70
N ALA A 35 8.65 17.86 -6.54
CA ALA A 35 7.44 17.32 -5.94
C ALA A 35 6.21 17.53 -6.84
N ALA A 36 6.10 18.70 -7.50
CA ALA A 36 5.00 19.00 -8.40
C ALA A 36 4.87 18.00 -9.57
N ILE A 37 5.99 17.45 -10.06
CA ILE A 37 5.99 16.44 -11.13
C ILE A 37 5.84 15.02 -10.55
N ALA A 38 6.44 14.75 -9.39
CA ALA A 38 6.48 13.42 -8.81
C ALA A 38 5.12 12.97 -8.24
N ILE A 39 4.41 13.85 -7.52
CA ILE A 39 3.15 13.52 -6.83
C ILE A 39 2.05 13.00 -7.78
N PRO A 40 1.72 13.64 -8.91
CA PRO A 40 0.67 13.14 -9.81
C PRO A 40 1.05 11.78 -10.43
N ARG A 41 2.33 11.52 -10.68
CA ARG A 41 2.78 10.22 -11.20
C ARG A 41 2.70 9.11 -10.15
N LEU A 42 3.08 9.41 -8.92
CA LEU A 42 3.02 8.46 -7.81
C LEU A 42 1.58 8.07 -7.48
N THR A 43 0.67 9.04 -7.45
CA THR A 43 -0.77 8.79 -7.20
C THR A 43 -1.37 7.91 -8.30
N GLN A 44 -1.16 8.25 -9.58
CA GLN A 44 -1.63 7.41 -10.69
C GLN A 44 -1.04 5.99 -10.68
N SER A 45 0.24 5.85 -10.34
CA SER A 45 0.90 4.55 -10.22
C SER A 45 0.30 3.73 -9.08
N ALA A 46 0.05 4.35 -7.92
CA ALA A 46 -0.60 3.71 -6.78
C ALA A 46 -2.02 3.24 -7.12
N ASP A 47 -2.81 4.07 -7.80
CA ASP A 47 -4.17 3.70 -8.23
C ASP A 47 -4.14 2.52 -9.21
N THR A 48 -3.20 2.53 -10.16
CA THR A 48 -3.01 1.41 -11.10
C THR A 48 -2.60 0.13 -10.35
N ALA A 49 -1.72 0.22 -9.37
CA ALA A 49 -1.31 -0.90 -8.54
C ALA A 49 -2.49 -1.49 -7.75
N LYS A 50 -3.36 -0.65 -7.19
CA LYS A 50 -4.59 -1.09 -6.51
C LYS A 50 -5.55 -1.80 -7.47
N LYS A 51 -5.76 -1.26 -8.68
CA LYS A 51 -6.60 -1.90 -9.72
C LYS A 51 -6.03 -3.26 -10.13
N ASN A 52 -4.72 -3.36 -10.29
CA ASN A 52 -4.05 -4.63 -10.61
C ASN A 52 -4.15 -5.64 -9.46
N ALA A 53 -3.95 -5.22 -8.22
CA ALA A 53 -4.11 -6.08 -7.05
C ALA A 53 -5.54 -6.61 -6.91
N CYS A 54 -6.55 -5.79 -7.20
CA CYS A 54 -7.94 -6.23 -7.21
C CYS A 54 -8.19 -7.32 -8.27
N ALA A 55 -7.66 -7.15 -9.49
CA ALA A 55 -7.74 -8.17 -10.52
C ALA A 55 -7.07 -9.49 -10.09
N THR A 56 -5.87 -9.42 -9.51
CA THR A 56 -5.16 -10.59 -8.99
C THR A 56 -5.96 -11.31 -7.90
N ASN A 57 -6.62 -10.56 -7.01
CA ASN A 57 -7.44 -11.14 -5.96
C ASN A 57 -8.67 -11.89 -6.53
N ILE A 58 -9.29 -11.39 -7.60
CA ILE A 58 -10.36 -12.11 -8.33
C ILE A 58 -9.84 -13.43 -8.90
N ASP A 59 -8.65 -13.42 -9.50
CA ASP A 59 -8.04 -14.64 -10.04
C ASP A 59 -7.73 -15.65 -8.93
N ILE A 60 -7.26 -15.19 -7.77
CA ILE A 60 -7.07 -16.03 -6.58
C ILE A 60 -8.40 -16.64 -6.13
N ILE A 61 -9.47 -15.84 -6.02
CA ILE A 61 -10.80 -16.35 -5.67
C ILE A 61 -11.27 -17.40 -6.67
N ASN A 62 -11.14 -17.14 -7.96
CA ASN A 62 -11.51 -18.10 -9.00
C ASN A 62 -10.71 -19.40 -8.89
N SER A 63 -9.41 -19.34 -8.56
CA SER A 63 -8.61 -20.54 -8.33
C SER A 63 -9.13 -21.37 -7.15
N GLN A 64 -9.61 -20.72 -6.08
CA GLN A 64 -10.21 -21.41 -4.93
C GLN A 64 -11.59 -21.97 -5.25
N ILE A 65 -12.38 -21.32 -6.11
CA ILE A 65 -13.66 -21.87 -6.60
C ILE A 65 -13.44 -23.17 -7.38
N GLU A 66 -12.44 -23.20 -8.26
CA GLU A 66 -12.11 -24.42 -9.00
C GLU A 66 -11.57 -25.52 -8.07
N LEU A 67 -10.80 -25.15 -7.03
CA LEU A 67 -10.35 -26.10 -6.01
C LEU A 67 -11.54 -26.71 -5.24
N TYR A 68 -12.49 -25.87 -4.80
CA TYR A 68 -13.71 -26.34 -4.16
C TYR A 68 -14.46 -27.32 -5.05
N ALA A 69 -14.65 -26.98 -6.34
CA ALA A 69 -15.34 -27.86 -7.28
C ALA A 69 -14.59 -29.20 -7.45
N ALA A 70 -13.26 -29.19 -7.50
CA ALA A 70 -12.45 -30.40 -7.60
C ALA A 70 -12.60 -31.32 -6.37
N GLU A 71 -12.81 -30.76 -5.17
CA GLU A 71 -13.02 -31.51 -3.94
C GLU A 71 -14.47 -32.01 -3.76
N ASN A 72 -15.43 -31.37 -4.41
CA ASN A 72 -16.87 -31.63 -4.27
C ASN A 72 -17.48 -32.25 -5.55
N ASP A 73 -16.78 -33.18 -6.20
CA ASP A 73 -17.28 -33.91 -7.38
C ASP A 73 -17.75 -33.00 -8.55
N ASN A 74 -17.03 -31.90 -8.81
CA ASN A 74 -17.36 -30.84 -9.79
C ASN A 74 -18.63 -30.03 -9.45
N ILE A 75 -19.06 -30.05 -8.19
CA ILE A 75 -20.14 -29.18 -7.71
C ILE A 75 -19.53 -27.83 -7.31
N TYR A 76 -19.96 -26.78 -8.01
CA TYR A 76 -19.55 -25.41 -7.72
C TYR A 76 -20.28 -24.83 -6.51
N PRO A 77 -19.67 -23.87 -5.79
CA PRO A 77 -20.30 -23.23 -4.63
C PRO A 77 -21.56 -22.47 -5.06
N ALA A 78 -22.60 -22.49 -4.21
CA ALA A 78 -23.87 -21.80 -4.48
C ALA A 78 -23.74 -20.27 -4.45
N ASN A 79 -22.79 -19.75 -3.68
CA ASN A 79 -22.43 -18.34 -3.58
C ASN A 79 -20.96 -18.22 -3.17
N LEU A 80 -20.40 -17.01 -3.30
CA LEU A 80 -19.00 -16.78 -2.96
C LEU A 80 -18.71 -16.94 -1.46
N GLU A 81 -19.72 -16.72 -0.61
CA GLU A 81 -19.64 -16.78 0.85
C GLU A 81 -19.17 -18.16 1.36
N VAL A 82 -19.58 -19.24 0.70
CA VAL A 82 -19.17 -20.62 1.04
C VAL A 82 -17.65 -20.78 1.07
N ILE A 83 -16.95 -20.08 0.18
CA ILE A 83 -15.49 -20.17 0.07
C ILE A 83 -14.83 -19.09 0.91
N THR A 84 -15.33 -17.85 0.86
CA THR A 84 -14.71 -16.71 1.56
C THR A 84 -14.79 -16.81 3.08
N ASN A 85 -15.83 -17.45 3.63
CA ASN A 85 -15.95 -17.69 5.08
C ASN A 85 -15.28 -18.98 5.54
N SER A 86 -14.76 -19.79 4.60
CA SER A 86 -14.10 -21.04 4.92
C SER A 86 -12.61 -20.82 5.15
N THR A 87 -12.15 -21.13 6.35
CA THR A 87 -10.72 -21.13 6.70
C THR A 87 -9.93 -22.20 5.95
N THR A 88 -10.61 -23.15 5.28
CA THR A 88 -9.97 -24.15 4.42
C THR A 88 -9.41 -23.54 3.13
N TYR A 89 -10.13 -22.60 2.52
CA TYR A 89 -9.73 -21.99 1.24
C TYR A 89 -9.07 -20.62 1.43
N PHE A 90 -9.45 -19.90 2.49
CA PHE A 90 -8.87 -18.62 2.87
C PHE A 90 -8.51 -18.61 4.37
N PRO A 91 -7.35 -19.18 4.76
CA PRO A 91 -6.96 -19.28 6.17
C PRO A 91 -6.72 -17.92 6.84
N ASP A 92 -6.30 -16.91 6.06
CA ASP A 92 -6.06 -15.54 6.53
C ASP A 92 -7.30 -14.63 6.38
N GLY A 93 -8.44 -15.21 6.00
CA GLY A 93 -9.66 -14.49 5.66
C GLY A 93 -9.72 -14.07 4.18
N PRO A 94 -10.90 -13.62 3.72
CA PRO A 94 -11.11 -13.35 2.32
C PRO A 94 -10.35 -12.10 1.86
N PRO A 95 -9.78 -12.11 0.65
CA PRO A 95 -9.11 -10.94 0.11
C PRO A 95 -10.12 -9.79 0.02
N GLN A 96 -9.65 -8.58 0.30
CA GLN A 96 -10.43 -7.34 0.23
C GLN A 96 -10.06 -6.53 -1.01
N CYS A 97 -10.96 -5.66 -1.48
CA CYS A 97 -10.67 -4.76 -2.60
C CYS A 97 -9.85 -3.55 -2.10
N PRO A 98 -8.61 -3.31 -2.58
CA PRO A 98 -7.78 -2.19 -2.13
C PRO A 98 -8.22 -0.82 -2.68
N VAL A 99 -9.28 -0.77 -3.49
CA VAL A 99 -9.84 0.47 -4.07
C VAL A 99 -11.06 0.96 -3.31
N THR A 100 -11.95 0.05 -2.87
CA THR A 100 -13.24 0.40 -2.26
C THR A 100 -13.42 -0.16 -0.84
N ASP A 101 -12.43 -0.89 -0.31
CA ASP A 101 -12.50 -1.61 0.99
C ASP A 101 -13.79 -2.46 1.12
N ALA A 102 -14.33 -2.91 -0.02
CA ALA A 102 -15.53 -3.71 -0.12
C ALA A 102 -15.18 -5.16 -0.48
N ASN A 103 -16.06 -6.08 -0.11
CA ASN A 103 -16.00 -7.47 -0.55
C ASN A 103 -16.18 -7.56 -2.07
N TYR A 104 -15.54 -8.55 -2.68
CA TYR A 104 -15.75 -8.89 -4.10
C TYR A 104 -17.23 -9.29 -4.30
N PRO A 105 -17.87 -8.91 -5.42
CA PRO A 105 -19.30 -9.15 -5.62
C PRO A 105 -19.60 -10.65 -5.56
N ASP A 106 -20.61 -11.00 -4.78
CA ASP A 106 -21.00 -12.40 -4.52
C ASP A 106 -21.65 -13.10 -5.73
N VAL A 107 -21.72 -12.43 -6.88
CA VAL A 107 -22.43 -12.90 -8.07
C VAL A 107 -21.48 -13.75 -8.92
N LEU A 108 -21.59 -15.06 -8.78
CA LEU A 108 -20.92 -16.02 -9.66
C LEU A 108 -21.64 -16.04 -11.01
N VAL A 109 -20.94 -15.64 -12.07
CA VAL A 109 -21.41 -15.75 -13.46
C VAL A 109 -20.70 -16.94 -14.08
N ASN A 110 -21.43 -17.97 -14.51
CA ASN A 110 -20.86 -19.22 -15.03
C ASN A 110 -19.84 -19.85 -14.06
N ASN A 111 -20.17 -19.87 -12.76
CA ASN A 111 -19.35 -20.40 -11.68
C ASN A 111 -18.01 -19.68 -11.44
N ARG A 112 -17.87 -18.44 -11.93
CA ARG A 112 -16.67 -17.61 -11.70
C ARG A 112 -17.04 -16.21 -11.28
N VAL A 113 -16.15 -15.55 -10.57
CA VAL A 113 -16.24 -14.11 -10.28
C VAL A 113 -15.82 -13.37 -11.55
N ASP A 114 -16.75 -12.58 -12.10
CA ASP A 114 -16.49 -11.77 -13.29
C ASP A 114 -15.70 -10.50 -12.92
N ARG A 115 -14.51 -10.37 -13.51
CA ARG A 115 -13.68 -9.18 -13.39
C ARG A 115 -14.38 -7.92 -13.92
N SER A 116 -15.23 -8.04 -14.94
CA SER A 116 -15.94 -6.92 -15.57
C SER A 116 -17.07 -6.37 -14.69
N ALA A 117 -17.66 -7.22 -13.85
CA ALA A 117 -18.65 -6.83 -12.85
C ALA A 117 -18.02 -5.99 -11.73
N HIS A 118 -16.71 -6.12 -11.51
CA HIS A 118 -15.96 -5.38 -10.50
C HIS A 118 -15.16 -4.23 -11.13
N ASN A 119 -15.84 -3.32 -11.80
CA ASN A 119 -15.19 -2.11 -12.33
C ASN A 119 -15.04 -1.04 -11.25
N HIS A 120 -13.84 -0.48 -11.16
CA HIS A 120 -13.55 0.70 -10.35
C HIS A 120 -13.52 1.94 -11.27
N PRO A 121 -14.04 3.11 -10.83
CA PRO A 121 -13.93 4.36 -11.58
C PRO A 121 -12.47 4.75 -11.88
#